data_AF-A0A536JGM7-F1
#
_entry.id   AF-A0A536JGM7-F1
#
_cell.length_a   1.000
_cell.length_b   1.000
_cell.length_c   1.000
_cell.angle_alpha   90.00
_cell.angle_beta   90.00
_cell.angle_gamma   90.00
#
_symmetry.space_group_name_H-M   'P 1'
#
loop_
_entity.id
_entity.type
_entity.pdbx_description
1 polymer ?
#
loop_
_entity_poly.entity_id
_entity_poly.type
_entity_poly.pdbx_seq_one_letter_code
_entity_poly.pdbx_strand_id
1 'polypeptide(L)'
;MGEDNRRLWADWVATQIGGDEAHRRIALDAAMQALEAGRTPEEASAAARAAVGAPAMPYVPYAQPGVTRCRFCGSTPAVPMTVYEHSGYLILMTFKNVKGPFCHDCGLHVWRRMTNATLLRGWLGVFSFFIAPVTALVNLLNLRKLASLPAPEPGSSVRPPADPGRGLFQRPGVYVYLAVIFVVLLIYVIPAFAGR
;
A
#
# COMPACT_ATOMS: atom_id res chain seq x y z
N MET A 1 -41.60 4.30 -0.07
CA MET A 1 -40.24 4.84 -0.24
C MET A 1 -40.35 6.37 -0.22
N GLY A 2 -39.65 7.05 0.69
CA GLY A 2 -39.89 8.48 0.99
C GLY A 2 -39.32 9.45 -0.04
N GLU A 3 -39.82 10.69 -0.04
CA GLU A 3 -39.35 11.79 -0.92
C GLU A 3 -37.83 12.04 -0.81
N ASP A 4 -37.26 11.82 0.38
CA ASP A 4 -35.81 11.97 0.63
C ASP A 4 -34.97 11.01 -0.22
N ASN A 5 -35.43 9.76 -0.38
CA ASN A 5 -34.70 8.78 -1.20
C ASN A 5 -34.71 9.21 -2.67
N ARG A 6 -35.84 9.72 -3.16
CA ARG A 6 -35.96 10.19 -4.55
C ARG A 6 -35.03 11.37 -4.82
N ARG A 7 -34.86 12.30 -3.86
CA ARG A 7 -33.93 13.42 -3.97
C ARG A 7 -32.47 12.95 -4.04
N LEU A 8 -32.08 12.03 -3.16
CA LEU A 8 -30.73 11.44 -3.19
C LEU A 8 -30.39 10.78 -4.53
N TRP A 9 -31.36 10.06 -5.11
CA TRP A 9 -31.19 9.45 -6.42
C TRP A 9 -31.19 10.47 -7.55
N ALA A 10 -31.99 11.55 -7.47
CA ALA A 10 -31.96 12.63 -8.45
C ALA A 10 -30.59 13.34 -8.48
N ASP A 11 -30.02 13.62 -7.31
CA ASP A 11 -28.68 14.20 -7.18
C ASP A 11 -27.60 13.25 -7.71
N TRP A 12 -27.72 11.95 -7.41
CA TRP A 12 -26.84 10.93 -7.96
C TRP A 12 -26.92 10.84 -9.49
N VAL A 13 -28.11 10.84 -10.08
CA VAL A 13 -28.28 10.82 -11.55
C VAL A 13 -27.66 12.06 -12.18
N ALA A 14 -27.88 13.24 -11.58
CA ALA A 14 -27.31 14.48 -12.07
C ALA A 14 -25.78 14.48 -12.05
N THR A 15 -25.16 13.85 -11.04
CA THR A 15 -23.70 13.81 -10.88
C THR A 15 -23.02 12.68 -11.65
N GLN A 16 -23.63 11.50 -11.74
CA GLN A 16 -22.98 10.28 -12.27
C GLN A 16 -23.38 9.93 -13.71
N ILE A 17 -24.57 10.34 -14.16
CA ILE A 17 -25.06 10.08 -15.52
C ILE A 17 -25.03 11.37 -16.33
N GLY A 18 -25.51 12.48 -15.74
CA GLY A 18 -25.58 13.76 -16.43
C GLY A 18 -26.65 13.77 -17.53
N GLY A 19 -26.44 14.59 -18.56
CA GLY A 19 -27.38 14.75 -19.68
C GLY A 19 -28.45 15.82 -19.44
N ASP A 20 -29.39 15.93 -20.39
CA ASP A 20 -30.51 16.86 -20.28
C ASP A 20 -31.57 16.40 -19.26
N GLU A 21 -32.59 17.22 -19.01
CA GLU A 21 -33.63 16.92 -18.02
C GLU A 21 -34.41 15.64 -18.36
N ALA A 22 -34.70 15.40 -19.64
CA ALA A 22 -35.42 14.22 -20.09
C ALA A 22 -34.59 12.95 -19.86
N HIS A 23 -33.30 13.02 -20.17
CA HIS A 23 -32.33 11.95 -19.95
C HIS A 23 -32.21 11.59 -18.46
N ARG A 24 -32.06 12.60 -17.59
CA ARG A 24 -31.99 12.39 -16.14
C ARG A 24 -33.28 11.83 -15.56
N ARG A 25 -34.43 12.28 -16.07
CA ARG A 25 -35.74 11.77 -15.64
C ARG A 25 -35.91 10.29 -15.96
N ILE A 26 -35.56 9.86 -17.17
CA ILE A 26 -35.63 8.45 -17.59
C ILE A 26 -34.72 7.57 -16.70
N ALA A 27 -33.50 8.01 -16.43
CA ALA A 27 -32.57 7.29 -15.56
C ALA A 27 -33.07 7.20 -14.11
N LEU A 28 -33.62 8.30 -13.58
CA LEU A 28 -34.18 8.33 -12.22
C LEU A 28 -35.38 7.40 -12.07
N ASP A 29 -36.31 7.43 -13.02
CA ASP A 29 -37.51 6.60 -12.98
C ASP A 29 -37.15 5.11 -13.04
N ALA A 30 -36.16 4.72 -13.86
CA ALA A 30 -35.64 3.36 -13.91
C ALA A 30 -34.96 2.92 -12.60
N ALA A 31 -34.21 3.81 -11.94
CA ALA A 31 -33.61 3.54 -10.62
C ALA A 31 -34.70 3.33 -9.56
N MET A 32 -35.71 4.20 -9.53
CA MET A 32 -36.81 4.13 -8.56
C MET A 32 -37.62 2.85 -8.73
N GLN A 33 -37.93 2.46 -9.97
CA GLN A 33 -38.65 1.21 -10.26
C GLN A 33 -37.88 -0.02 -9.78
N ALA A 34 -36.55 -0.04 -9.97
CA ALA A 34 -35.71 -1.13 -9.49
C ALA A 34 -35.73 -1.24 -7.95
N LEU A 35 -35.65 -0.12 -7.25
CA LEU A 35 -35.70 -0.08 -5.78
C LEU A 35 -37.08 -0.48 -5.23
N GLU A 36 -38.16 -0.06 -5.88
CA GLU A 36 -39.52 -0.48 -5.55
C GLU A 36 -39.74 -1.99 -5.75
N ALA A 37 -39.04 -2.58 -6.73
CA ALA A 37 -38.99 -4.02 -6.93
C ALA A 37 -38.08 -4.77 -5.93
N GLY A 38 -37.53 -4.08 -4.93
CA GLY A 38 -36.67 -4.68 -3.90
C GLY A 38 -35.24 -4.98 -4.38
N ARG A 39 -34.81 -4.41 -5.51
CA ARG A 39 -33.44 -4.57 -6.00
C ARG A 39 -32.46 -3.80 -5.14
N THR A 40 -31.21 -4.26 -5.16
CA THR A 40 -30.11 -3.60 -4.46
C THR A 40 -29.80 -2.23 -5.09
N PRO A 41 -29.18 -1.29 -4.35
CA PRO A 41 -28.73 -0.02 -4.91
C PRO A 41 -27.80 -0.17 -6.12
N GLU A 42 -27.01 -1.24 -6.15
CA GLU A 42 -26.11 -1.53 -7.29
C GLU A 42 -26.92 -1.84 -8.55
N GLU A 43 -27.90 -2.74 -8.45
CA GLU A 43 -28.81 -3.10 -9.54
C GLU A 43 -29.67 -1.92 -9.99
N ALA A 44 -30.11 -1.07 -9.05
CA ALA A 44 -30.83 0.16 -9.38
C ALA A 44 -29.96 1.15 -10.17
N SER A 45 -28.69 1.30 -9.78
CA SER A 45 -27.74 2.15 -10.51
C SER A 45 -27.39 1.60 -11.89
N ALA A 46 -27.42 0.28 -12.06
CA ALA A 46 -27.23 -0.39 -13.35
C ALA A 46 -28.45 -0.20 -14.26
N ALA A 47 -29.67 -0.35 -13.71
CA ALA A 47 -30.91 -0.09 -14.41
C ALA A 47 -31.02 1.37 -14.90
N ALA A 48 -30.63 2.32 -14.06
CA ALA A 48 -30.58 3.75 -14.39
C ALA A 48 -29.69 4.04 -15.62
N ARG A 49 -28.48 3.45 -15.66
CA ARG A 49 -27.54 3.62 -16.78
C ARG A 49 -28.04 2.92 -18.04
N ALA A 50 -28.56 1.69 -17.90
CA ALA A 50 -29.09 0.92 -19.01
C ALA A 50 -30.28 1.62 -19.69
N ALA A 51 -31.16 2.26 -18.92
CA ALA A 51 -32.34 2.95 -19.43
C ALA A 51 -32.01 4.11 -20.39
N VAL A 52 -30.81 4.67 -20.28
CA VAL A 52 -30.37 5.83 -21.09
C VAL A 52 -29.18 5.50 -22.00
N GLY A 53 -28.80 4.22 -22.10
CA GLY A 53 -27.65 3.79 -22.89
C GLY A 53 -26.31 4.34 -22.38
N ALA A 54 -26.24 4.77 -21.12
CA ALA A 54 -24.98 5.20 -20.52
C ALA A 54 -24.06 3.98 -20.37
N PRO A 55 -22.75 4.12 -20.69
CA PRO A 55 -21.82 3.01 -20.56
C PRO A 55 -21.85 2.49 -19.12
N ALA A 56 -21.88 1.17 -18.97
CA ALA A 56 -21.67 0.54 -17.68
C ALA A 56 -20.29 1.00 -17.19
N MET A 57 -20.26 1.83 -16.15
CA MET A 57 -19.02 2.09 -15.46
C MET A 57 -18.52 0.75 -14.95
N PRO A 58 -17.25 0.36 -15.22
CA PRO A 58 -16.68 -0.78 -14.56
C PRO A 58 -16.84 -0.51 -13.07
N TYR A 59 -17.66 -1.31 -12.41
CA TYR A 59 -17.68 -1.33 -10.97
C TYR A 59 -16.27 -1.74 -10.55
N VAL A 60 -15.47 -0.75 -10.16
CA VAL A 60 -14.22 -0.98 -9.47
C VAL A 60 -14.62 -0.97 -8.00
N PRO A 61 -14.90 -2.13 -7.38
CA PRO A 61 -15.18 -2.18 -5.96
C PRO A 61 -13.98 -1.56 -5.25
N TYR A 62 -14.16 -0.35 -4.73
CA TYR A 62 -13.33 0.15 -3.66
C TYR A 62 -13.57 -0.83 -2.50
N ALA A 63 -12.64 -1.77 -2.36
CA ALA A 63 -12.65 -2.87 -1.39
C ALA A 63 -13.77 -3.91 -1.59
N GLN A 64 -13.48 -4.95 -2.39
CA GLN A 64 -14.12 -6.27 -2.16
C GLN A 64 -13.77 -6.71 -0.73
N PRO A 65 -14.75 -6.90 0.18
CA PRO A 65 -14.49 -7.43 1.51
C PRO A 65 -13.79 -8.79 1.37
N GLY A 66 -12.53 -8.87 1.78
CA GLY A 66 -11.72 -10.10 1.72
C GLY A 66 -10.60 -10.13 0.67
N VAL A 67 -10.63 -9.29 -0.37
CA VAL A 67 -9.54 -9.23 -1.37
C VAL A 67 -8.61 -8.05 -1.06
N THR A 68 -7.52 -8.34 -0.36
CA THR A 68 -6.50 -7.33 -0.05
C THR A 68 -5.68 -7.01 -1.30
N ARG A 69 -5.78 -5.77 -1.80
CA ARG A 69 -5.05 -5.26 -2.98
C ARG A 69 -3.87 -4.40 -2.58
N CYS A 70 -2.81 -4.36 -3.39
CA CYS A 70 -1.65 -3.52 -3.13
C CYS A 70 -2.02 -2.03 -3.21
N ARG A 71 -1.66 -1.27 -2.18
CA ARG A 71 -1.85 0.21 -2.13
C ARG A 71 -1.15 0.93 -3.30
N PHE A 72 -0.05 0.37 -3.81
CA PHE A 72 0.66 0.97 -4.93
C PHE A 72 0.03 0.51 -6.25
N CYS A 73 0.27 -0.72 -6.69
CA CYS A 73 -0.11 -1.14 -8.04
C CYS A 73 -1.54 -1.65 -8.21
N GLY A 74 -2.27 -1.89 -7.12
CA GLY A 74 -3.60 -2.51 -7.13
C GLY A 74 -3.59 -4.03 -7.29
N SER A 75 -2.43 -4.67 -7.50
CA SER A 75 -2.33 -6.13 -7.68
C SER A 75 -2.74 -6.93 -6.45
N THR A 76 -3.16 -8.17 -6.71
CA THR A 76 -3.37 -9.24 -5.72
C THR A 76 -2.33 -10.35 -5.93
N PRO A 77 -2.03 -11.17 -4.91
CA PRO A 77 -2.38 -10.97 -3.49
C PRO A 77 -1.52 -9.87 -2.84
N ALA A 78 -2.04 -9.26 -1.77
CA ALA A 78 -1.30 -8.27 -0.98
C ALA A 78 -1.43 -8.53 0.53
N VAL A 79 -0.40 -8.15 1.30
CA VAL A 79 -0.34 -8.37 2.75
C VAL A 79 -0.27 -7.05 3.51
N PRO A 80 -1.00 -6.89 4.63
CA PRO A 80 -0.81 -5.77 5.54
C PRO A 80 0.52 -5.89 6.27
N MET A 81 1.41 -4.94 6.02
CA MET A 81 2.68 -4.80 6.75
C MET A 81 3.11 -3.35 6.80
N THR A 82 4.00 -3.03 7.74
CA THR A 82 4.62 -1.71 7.84
C THR A 82 6.13 -1.87 7.69
N VAL A 83 6.73 -1.06 6.82
CA VAL A 83 8.18 -0.98 6.66
C VAL A 83 8.67 0.28 7.36
N TYR A 84 9.73 0.16 8.14
CA TYR A 84 10.34 1.27 8.87
C TYR A 84 11.65 1.70 8.22
N GLU A 85 11.98 2.98 8.31
CA GLU A 85 13.27 3.54 7.94
C GLU A 85 13.74 4.39 9.10
N HIS A 86 14.93 4.10 9.61
CA HIS A 86 15.58 4.90 10.61
C HIS A 86 16.78 5.60 10.00
N SER A 87 16.74 6.94 9.93
CA SER A 87 17.88 7.75 9.49
C SER A 87 18.48 8.47 10.69
N GLY A 88 19.70 8.11 11.06
CA GLY A 88 20.49 8.82 12.04
C GLY A 88 21.22 10.01 11.40
N TYR A 89 21.26 11.11 12.13
CA TYR A 89 22.19 12.22 11.96
C TYR A 89 22.96 12.35 13.29
N LEU A 90 24.07 13.10 13.30
CA LEU A 90 24.90 13.23 14.50
C LEU A 90 24.11 13.68 15.75
N ILE A 91 23.15 14.60 15.56
CA ILE A 91 22.33 15.17 16.64
C ILE A 91 20.85 14.81 16.49
N LEU A 92 20.37 14.67 15.25
CA LEU A 92 18.95 14.43 14.95
C LEU A 92 18.73 13.00 14.51
N MET A 93 17.49 12.50 14.62
CA MET A 93 17.10 11.24 14.03
C MET A 93 15.72 11.37 13.39
N THR A 94 15.48 10.64 12.31
CA THR A 94 14.20 10.64 11.61
C THR A 94 13.71 9.22 11.45
N PHE A 95 12.50 8.97 11.94
CA PHE A 95 11.78 7.73 11.71
C PHE A 95 10.76 7.94 10.61
N LYS A 96 10.84 7.12 9.56
CA LYS A 96 9.82 7.05 8.52
C LYS A 96 9.21 5.67 8.54
N ASN A 97 7.92 5.60 8.24
CA ASN A 97 7.24 4.32 8.07
C ASN A 97 6.31 4.39 6.87
N VAL A 98 6.16 3.27 6.19
CA VAL A 98 5.23 3.13 5.08
C VAL A 98 4.33 1.94 5.39
N LYS A 99 3.05 2.23 5.58
CA LYS A 99 2.00 1.25 5.84
C LYS A 99 1.41 0.72 4.53
N GLY A 100 1.35 -0.60 4.43
CA GLY A 100 0.71 -1.36 3.35
C GLY A 100 -0.82 -1.36 3.47
N PRO A 101 -1.51 -2.19 2.68
CA PRO A 101 -1.05 -3.47 2.11
C PRO A 101 -0.15 -3.40 0.86
N PHE A 102 0.75 -4.37 0.72
CA PHE A 102 1.68 -4.48 -0.43
C PHE A 102 1.60 -5.85 -1.11
N CYS A 103 1.68 -5.90 -2.44
CA CYS A 103 2.00 -7.13 -3.16
C CYS A 103 3.49 -7.46 -2.99
N HIS A 104 3.90 -8.67 -3.42
CA HIS A 104 5.29 -9.13 -3.33
C HIS A 104 6.30 -8.11 -3.87
N ASP A 105 6.14 -7.65 -5.12
CA ASP A 105 7.14 -6.82 -5.80
C ASP A 105 7.20 -5.40 -5.24
N CYS A 106 6.04 -4.74 -5.11
CA CYS A 106 5.98 -3.40 -4.53
C CYS A 106 6.48 -3.40 -3.08
N GLY A 107 6.17 -4.45 -2.32
CA GLY A 107 6.65 -4.64 -0.96
C GLY A 107 8.17 -4.78 -0.91
N LEU A 108 8.76 -5.60 -1.78
CA LEU A 108 10.22 -5.76 -1.87
C LEU A 108 10.92 -4.47 -2.27
N HIS A 109 10.37 -3.72 -3.23
CA HIS A 109 10.91 -2.42 -3.63
C HIS A 109 11.01 -1.46 -2.42
N VAL A 110 9.92 -1.31 -1.66
CA VAL A 110 9.89 -0.45 -0.46
C VAL A 110 10.81 -0.98 0.63
N TRP A 111 10.73 -2.28 0.92
CA TRP A 111 11.54 -2.92 1.96
C TRP A 111 13.04 -2.77 1.69
N ARG A 112 13.50 -3.04 0.45
CA ARG A 112 14.91 -2.92 0.06
C ARG A 112 15.40 -1.48 0.13
N ARG A 113 14.58 -0.52 -0.31
CA ARG A 113 14.93 0.91 -0.29
C ARG A 113 15.08 1.43 1.15
N MET A 114 14.08 1.20 2.00
CA MET A 114 14.03 1.71 3.37
C MET A 114 15.04 1.00 4.29
N THR A 115 15.19 -0.31 4.15
CA THR A 115 16.20 -1.07 4.90
C THR A 115 17.61 -0.65 4.50
N ASN A 116 17.90 -0.48 3.20
CA ASN A 116 19.19 0.03 2.77
C ASN A 116 19.48 1.44 3.29
N ALA A 117 18.49 2.34 3.30
CA ALA A 117 18.65 3.67 3.90
C ALA A 117 18.98 3.59 5.40
N THR A 118 18.33 2.68 6.12
CA THR A 118 18.59 2.41 7.55
C THR A 118 20.01 1.89 7.77
N LEU A 119 20.47 0.94 6.96
CA LEU A 119 21.83 0.40 7.07
C LEU A 119 22.90 1.44 6.71
N LEU A 120 22.62 2.33 5.75
CA LEU A 120 23.53 3.41 5.36
C LEU A 120 23.68 4.51 6.40
N ARG A 121 22.55 5.01 6.93
CA ARG A 121 22.52 6.25 7.74
C ARG A 121 22.08 6.03 9.19
N GLY A 122 21.58 4.86 9.54
CA GLY A 122 20.99 4.60 10.86
C GLY A 122 21.98 4.64 12.02
N TRP A 123 23.29 4.55 11.78
CA TRP A 123 24.30 4.43 12.84
C TRP A 123 25.04 5.74 13.15
N LEU A 124 24.78 6.84 12.42
CA LEU A 124 25.54 8.09 12.52
C LEU A 124 25.39 8.84 13.84
N GLY A 125 24.40 8.50 14.68
CA GLY A 125 24.20 9.10 15.99
C GLY A 125 24.41 8.09 17.12
N VAL A 126 24.82 8.56 18.30
CA VAL A 126 25.14 7.69 19.46
C VAL A 126 23.96 6.79 19.85
N PHE A 127 22.77 7.36 20.02
CA PHE A 127 21.55 6.56 20.29
C PHE A 127 21.11 5.75 19.07
N SER A 128 21.33 6.28 17.87
CA SER A 128 20.95 5.65 16.61
C SER A 128 21.71 4.35 16.37
N PHE A 129 22.93 4.20 16.92
CA PHE A 129 23.69 2.96 16.93
C PHE A 129 22.90 1.77 17.50
N PHE A 130 22.10 1.98 18.54
CA PHE A 130 21.25 0.94 19.15
C PHE A 130 19.88 0.80 18.48
N ILE A 131 19.33 1.89 17.95
CA ILE A 131 18.00 1.91 17.35
C ILE A 131 17.98 1.31 15.94
N ALA A 132 19.04 1.54 15.15
CA ALA A 132 19.18 0.99 13.80
C ALA A 132 19.12 -0.54 13.73
N PRO A 133 19.85 -1.33 14.56
CA PRO A 133 19.77 -2.78 14.52
C PRO A 133 18.37 -3.28 14.89
N VAL A 134 17.70 -2.66 15.88
CA VAL A 134 16.32 -3.00 16.24
C VAL A 134 15.38 -2.76 15.06
N THR A 135 15.49 -1.61 14.40
CA THR A 135 14.67 -1.28 13.23
C THR A 135 14.93 -2.25 12.06
N ALA A 136 16.20 -2.58 11.80
CA ALA A 136 16.58 -3.53 10.77
C ALA A 136 16.04 -4.94 11.07
N LEU A 137 16.07 -5.37 12.34
CA LEU A 137 15.52 -6.66 12.77
C LEU A 137 13.99 -6.71 12.60
N VAL A 138 13.27 -5.65 12.99
CA VAL A 138 11.81 -5.56 12.77
C VAL A 138 11.48 -5.65 11.28
N ASN A 139 12.24 -4.96 10.42
CA ASN A 139 12.07 -5.07 8.98
C ASN A 139 12.37 -6.48 8.46
N LEU A 140 13.40 -7.15 8.98
CA LEU A 140 13.72 -8.53 8.60
C LEU A 140 12.59 -9.50 8.98
N LEU A 141 11.96 -9.33 10.14
CA LEU A 141 10.78 -10.11 10.53
C LEU A 141 9.59 -9.82 9.60
N ASN A 142 9.37 -8.55 9.26
CA ASN A 142 8.32 -8.16 8.32
C ASN A 142 8.56 -8.69 6.90
N LEU A 143 9.81 -8.95 6.50
CA LEU A 143 10.12 -9.57 5.20
C LEU A 143 9.47 -10.95 5.06
N ARG A 144 9.29 -11.70 6.16
CA ARG A 144 8.64 -13.02 6.13
C ARG A 144 7.23 -12.95 5.54
N LYS A 145 6.51 -11.84 5.75
CA LYS A 145 5.18 -11.60 5.18
C LYS A 145 5.21 -11.43 3.66
N LEU A 146 6.29 -10.85 3.12
CA LEU A 146 6.49 -10.76 1.67
C LEU A 146 6.99 -12.08 1.11
N ALA A 147 7.90 -12.75 1.80
CA ALA A 147 8.43 -14.04 1.38
C ALA A 147 7.35 -15.14 1.31
N SER A 148 6.26 -15.00 2.08
CA SER A 148 5.10 -15.90 2.01
C SER A 148 4.11 -15.58 0.87
N LEU A 149 4.26 -14.45 0.18
CA LEU A 149 3.39 -14.08 -0.93
C LEU A 149 3.94 -14.64 -2.25
N PRO A 150 3.07 -15.21 -3.13
CA PRO A 150 3.45 -15.46 -4.50
C PRO A 150 3.63 -14.15 -5.28
N ALA A 151 4.19 -14.24 -6.48
CA ALA A 151 4.29 -13.12 -7.41
C ALA A 151 2.89 -12.51 -7.70
N PRO A 152 2.81 -11.22 -8.07
CA PRO A 152 1.55 -10.57 -8.39
C PRO A 152 0.79 -11.30 -9.51
N GLU A 153 -0.50 -11.51 -9.30
CA GLU A 153 -1.36 -12.23 -10.23
C GLU A 153 -1.50 -11.44 -11.56
N PRO A 154 -1.28 -12.09 -12.72
CA PRO A 154 -1.40 -11.42 -14.02
C PRO A 154 -2.79 -10.80 -14.22
N GLY A 155 -2.83 -9.56 -14.70
CA GLY A 155 -4.10 -8.84 -14.96
C GLY A 155 -4.80 -8.28 -13.72
N SER A 156 -4.34 -8.58 -12.50
CA SER A 156 -4.89 -8.00 -11.25
C SER A 156 -4.47 -6.54 -11.02
N SER A 157 -3.41 -6.10 -11.68
CA SER A 157 -2.76 -4.82 -11.46
C SER A 157 -3.48 -3.67 -12.17
N VAL A 158 -3.76 -2.57 -11.47
CA VAL A 158 -4.24 -1.32 -12.09
C VAL A 158 -3.10 -0.60 -12.82
N ARG A 159 -1.87 -0.75 -12.33
CA ARG A 159 -0.63 -0.27 -12.95
C ARG A 159 0.50 -1.28 -12.77
N PRO A 160 1.56 -1.27 -13.59
CA PRO A 160 2.67 -2.20 -13.45
C PRO A 160 3.23 -2.22 -12.01
N PRO A 161 3.47 -3.41 -11.40
CA PRO A 161 4.16 -3.51 -10.12
C PRO A 161 5.53 -2.83 -10.15
N ALA A 162 5.93 -2.25 -9.01
CA ALA A 162 7.24 -1.61 -8.91
C ALA A 162 8.35 -2.66 -9.00
N ASP A 163 9.39 -2.38 -9.79
CA ASP A 163 10.57 -3.23 -9.88
C ASP A 163 11.32 -3.24 -8.52
N PRO A 164 11.47 -4.40 -7.86
CA PRO A 164 12.28 -4.54 -6.64
C PRO A 164 13.76 -4.18 -6.83
N GLY A 165 14.25 -4.15 -8.08
CA GLY A 165 15.62 -3.88 -8.46
C GLY A 165 16.61 -4.87 -7.85
N ARG A 166 17.84 -4.40 -7.62
CA ARG A 166 18.91 -5.21 -7.02
C ARG A 166 18.58 -5.67 -5.60
N GLY A 167 19.04 -6.88 -5.26
CA GLY A 167 18.89 -7.49 -3.94
C GLY A 167 19.60 -6.68 -2.85
N LEU A 168 19.25 -6.91 -1.58
CA LEU A 168 19.79 -6.10 -0.47
C LEU A 168 21.33 -6.22 -0.35
N PHE A 169 21.90 -7.41 -0.56
CA PHE A 169 23.35 -7.65 -0.55
C PHE A 169 24.11 -6.99 -1.71
N GLN A 170 23.40 -6.53 -2.73
CA GLN A 170 23.99 -5.78 -3.84
C GLN A 170 23.90 -4.26 -3.62
N ARG A 171 23.46 -3.83 -2.43
CA ARG A 171 23.32 -2.41 -2.07
C ARG A 171 24.40 -2.01 -1.06
N PRO A 172 24.90 -0.78 -1.14
CA PRO A 172 26.04 -0.34 -0.32
C PRO A 172 25.75 -0.35 1.18
N GLY A 173 24.48 -0.22 1.60
CA GLY A 173 24.12 -0.15 3.02
C GLY A 173 24.57 -1.34 3.83
N VAL A 174 24.48 -2.55 3.28
CA VAL A 174 24.93 -3.76 3.97
C VAL A 174 26.42 -3.68 4.28
N TYR A 175 27.24 -3.33 3.28
CA TYR A 175 28.69 -3.26 3.44
C TYR A 175 29.13 -2.14 4.38
N VAL A 176 28.47 -0.96 4.29
CA VAL A 176 28.71 0.14 5.22
C VAL A 176 28.40 -0.29 6.66
N TYR A 177 27.26 -0.93 6.87
CA TYR A 177 26.86 -1.37 8.21
C TYR A 177 27.78 -2.47 8.76
N LEU A 178 28.21 -3.43 7.93
CA LEU A 178 29.19 -4.44 8.31
C LEU A 178 30.54 -3.81 8.70
N ALA A 179 31.01 -2.81 7.96
CA ALA A 179 32.24 -2.08 8.29
C ALA A 179 32.13 -1.38 9.65
N VAL A 180 30.99 -0.76 9.95
CA VAL A 180 30.74 -0.12 11.25
C VAL A 180 30.76 -1.13 12.39
N ILE A 181 30.09 -2.27 12.23
CA ILE A 181 30.13 -3.36 13.22
C ILE A 181 31.57 -3.83 13.43
N PHE A 182 32.32 -4.06 12.34
CA PHE A 182 33.71 -4.51 12.41
C PHE A 182 34.59 -3.51 13.18
N VAL A 183 34.49 -2.22 12.88
CA VAL A 183 35.24 -1.16 13.59
C VAL A 183 34.90 -1.14 15.09
N VAL A 184 33.63 -1.26 15.44
CA VAL A 184 33.20 -1.29 16.86
C VAL A 184 33.75 -2.53 17.57
N LEU A 185 33.75 -3.70 16.93
CA LEU A 185 34.34 -4.91 17.49
C LEU A 185 35.85 -4.78 17.69
N LEU A 186 36.57 -4.22 16.71
CA LEU A 186 38.01 -3.98 16.80
C LEU A 186 38.37 -3.02 17.95
N ILE A 187 37.63 -1.93 18.11
CA ILE A 187 37.95 -0.88 19.07
C ILE A 187 37.55 -1.27 20.49
N TYR A 188 36.37 -1.85 20.68
CA TYR A 188 35.79 -2.02 22.02
C TYR A 188 35.82 -3.46 22.51
N VAL A 189 35.66 -4.44 21.62
CA VAL A 189 35.49 -5.83 22.03
C VAL A 189 36.84 -6.53 22.14
N ILE A 190 37.70 -6.41 21.14
CA ILE A 190 39.00 -7.10 21.13
C ILE A 190 39.92 -6.66 22.29
N PRO A 191 40.09 -5.37 22.59
CA PRO A 191 40.91 -4.94 23.74
C PRO A 191 40.32 -5.38 25.09
N ALA A 192 38.99 -5.45 25.21
CA ALA A 192 38.32 -5.93 26.43
C ALA A 192 38.47 -7.45 26.67
N PHE A 193 38.92 -8.20 25.65
CA PHE A 193 39.30 -9.60 25.78
C PHE A 193 40.82 -9.79 25.88
N ALA A 194 41.63 -8.88 25.33
CA ALA A 194 43.09 -8.93 25.42
C ALA A 194 43.65 -8.34 26.73
N GLY A 195 42.89 -7.50 27.42
CA GLY A 195 43.23 -6.93 28.74
C GLY A 195 42.70 -7.72 29.94
N ARG A 196 42.19 -8.93 29.74
CA ARG A 196 41.85 -9.93 30.77
C ARG A 196 42.84 -11.08 30.68
#